data_AF-A0AAN6ZPQ1-F1
#
_entry.id   AF-A0AAN6ZPQ1-F1
#
_cell.length_a   1.000
_cell.length_b   1.000
_cell.length_c   1.000
_cell.angle_alpha   90.00
_cell.angle_beta   90.00
_cell.angle_gamma   90.00
#
_symmetry.space_group_name_H-M   'P 1'
#
loop_
_entity.id
_entity.type
_entity.pdbx_description
1 polymer ?
#
loop_
_entity_poly.entity_id
_entity_poly.type
_entity_poly.pdbx_seq_one_letter_code
_entity_poly.pdbx_strand_id
1 'polypeptide(L)'
;MCRFLVYKGSDEILLSKLVLDPAHSILKQSFDSRLRLDTRRGQNNADGFGIGFYTDSKLGAAPCLFTSTTPAWNCVNLQRLASKTASRLIFAHVRATTEGSLSEDNCHPFCHGSLMWMHNGGLGGWKQIKRRLGERLADKWYLNVVGGTDSEWAFALFLDTLERMGHDPSSQPENGFGPTVLRKAMLRTIDLINELIDNIPESVVHAENVDTRSLLNFCVSDGHSIICTRYIGSSSDEAASLYYSSGTLWETRAPTPDSRDYQMERSDKGADVVLVASEPLTFERENWVNVPTNSILTIHNQTVMVHPIKDQYYDRNPQHRRSTAFVRTKGLTANEKGASRAGTPFNLSNGIASPPTSLPHLADHAESSKQGRFRGPTIPTIPTSTLPRTHTPLSHIETITSDPSSTSSIQSPTSASAGGSATSNLNTDVRNLTSPPLVRGSSQQPPAQGNIKKKRASLSVAEAVNGGIGVGGGGLMQYFDTSPVTPEPVRTEFGNPDKIARMFPELALQ
;
A
#
# COMPACT_ATOMS: atom_id res chain seq x y z
N MET A 1 -6.31 3.21 1.43
CA MET A 1 -5.01 3.79 1.06
C MET A 1 -3.88 2.96 1.62
N CYS A 2 -2.95 2.62 0.73
CA CYS A 2 -1.93 1.59 0.88
C CYS A 2 -0.86 1.88 1.94
N ARG A 3 0.05 0.94 2.18
CA ARG A 3 1.28 1.15 2.96
C ARG A 3 2.45 0.56 2.20
N PHE A 4 3.62 1.18 2.30
CA PHE A 4 4.84 0.61 1.76
C PHE A 4 6.00 0.64 2.75
N LEU A 5 6.96 -0.24 2.50
CA LEU A 5 8.24 -0.39 3.15
C LEU A 5 9.34 -0.50 2.09
N VAL A 6 10.49 0.11 2.36
CA VAL A 6 11.73 0.00 1.61
C VAL A 6 12.84 -0.40 2.56
N TYR A 7 13.70 -1.32 2.11
CA TYR A 7 14.98 -1.64 2.74
C TYR A 7 16.11 -1.44 1.73
N LYS A 8 17.22 -0.87 2.19
CA LYS A 8 18.50 -0.84 1.51
C LYS A 8 19.63 -1.16 2.49
N GLY A 9 20.32 -2.26 2.26
CA GLY A 9 21.46 -2.74 3.05
C GLY A 9 22.78 -2.73 2.29
N SER A 10 23.90 -2.71 3.03
CA SER A 10 25.21 -3.15 2.55
C SER A 10 25.25 -4.68 2.40
N ASP A 11 24.60 -5.41 3.31
CA ASP A 11 24.39 -6.85 3.25
C ASP A 11 22.94 -7.24 2.91
N GLU A 12 22.76 -8.51 2.54
CA GLU A 12 21.43 -9.06 2.27
C GLU A 12 20.67 -9.32 3.58
N ILE A 13 19.38 -9.03 3.58
CA ILE A 13 18.48 -9.40 4.67
C ILE A 13 17.38 -10.31 4.16
N LEU A 14 16.98 -11.29 4.98
CA LEU A 14 15.80 -12.09 4.73
C LEU A 14 14.55 -11.22 4.68
N LEU A 15 13.68 -11.47 3.70
CA LEU A 15 12.39 -10.77 3.59
C LEU A 15 11.56 -10.92 4.88
N SER A 16 11.60 -12.06 5.57
CA SER A 16 10.81 -12.30 6.78
C SER A 16 11.08 -11.28 7.89
N LYS A 17 12.35 -10.90 8.07
CA LYS A 17 12.83 -9.95 9.09
C LYS A 17 12.28 -8.52 8.90
N LEU A 18 11.69 -8.25 7.75
CA LEU A 18 11.08 -6.97 7.38
C LEU A 18 9.56 -7.10 7.24
N VAL A 19 9.11 -8.14 6.53
CA VAL A 19 7.74 -8.27 6.05
C VAL A 19 6.84 -8.96 7.07
N LEU A 20 7.36 -9.92 7.84
CA LEU A 20 6.56 -10.81 8.68
C LEU A 20 6.83 -10.60 10.18
N ASP A 21 8.11 -10.61 10.54
CA ASP A 21 8.57 -10.83 11.91
C ASP A 21 8.39 -9.61 12.82
N PRO A 22 8.67 -8.36 12.38
CA PRO A 22 8.51 -7.18 13.24
C PRO A 22 7.10 -7.06 13.85
N ALA A 23 7.03 -6.61 15.11
CA ALA A 23 5.77 -6.47 15.84
C ALA A 23 4.72 -5.60 15.12
N HIS A 24 5.18 -4.63 14.32
CA HIS A 24 4.34 -3.80 13.46
C HIS A 24 4.77 -3.90 11.98
N SER A 25 5.06 -5.13 11.53
CA SER A 25 5.47 -5.44 10.15
C SER A 25 4.44 -5.00 9.09
N ILE A 26 4.86 -4.94 7.82
CA ILE A 26 3.94 -4.60 6.71
C ILE A 26 2.80 -5.64 6.60
N LEU A 27 3.05 -6.91 6.94
CA LEU A 27 2.01 -7.92 7.09
C LEU A 27 1.02 -7.51 8.18
N LYS A 28 1.48 -7.08 9.35
CA LYS A 28 0.58 -6.64 10.43
C LYS A 28 -0.22 -5.42 10.01
N GLN A 29 0.42 -4.44 9.37
CA GLN A 29 -0.22 -3.25 8.82
C GLN A 29 -1.27 -3.59 7.75
N SER A 30 -1.21 -4.76 7.10
CA SER A 30 -2.24 -5.17 6.15
C SER A 30 -3.60 -5.46 6.78
N PHE A 31 -3.70 -5.78 8.08
CA PHE A 31 -4.99 -6.01 8.75
C PHE A 31 -5.17 -5.26 10.08
N ASP A 32 -4.11 -4.66 10.61
CA ASP A 32 -4.06 -3.85 11.83
C ASP A 32 -3.14 -2.63 11.58
N SER A 33 -3.55 -1.74 10.67
CA SER A 33 -2.88 -0.44 10.46
C SER A 33 -3.24 0.51 11.61
N ARG A 34 -2.36 0.65 12.60
CA ARG A 34 -2.64 1.45 13.81
C ARG A 34 -2.62 2.96 13.57
N LEU A 35 -1.95 3.43 12.51
CA LEU A 35 -2.10 4.82 12.04
C LEU A 35 -3.22 4.94 10.99
N ARG A 36 -4.23 4.07 10.97
CA ARG A 36 -5.47 4.28 10.20
C ARG A 36 -6.58 4.74 11.13
N LEU A 37 -6.93 6.04 11.05
CA LEU A 37 -7.94 6.66 11.91
C LEU A 37 -9.38 6.57 11.34
N ASP A 38 -9.54 6.09 10.11
CA ASP A 38 -10.85 5.96 9.46
C ASP A 38 -11.51 4.63 9.87
N THR A 39 -12.67 4.72 10.53
CA THR A 39 -13.48 3.57 10.97
C THR A 39 -14.51 3.12 9.93
N ARG A 40 -14.64 3.82 8.78
CA ARG A 40 -15.70 3.58 7.78
C ARG A 40 -15.39 2.47 6.77
N ARG A 41 -14.12 2.19 6.52
CA ARG A 41 -13.65 1.00 5.81
C ARG A 41 -12.85 0.18 6.83
N GLY A 42 -12.92 -1.15 6.77
CA GLY A 42 -12.14 -2.02 7.65
C GLY A 42 -10.69 -1.55 7.79
N GLN A 43 -10.07 -1.80 8.94
CA GLN A 43 -8.70 -1.35 9.27
C GLN A 43 -7.60 -2.04 8.44
N ASN A 44 -7.97 -2.61 7.28
CA ASN A 44 -7.16 -3.51 6.48
C ASN A 44 -6.82 -2.96 5.08
N ASN A 45 -5.58 -3.22 4.65
CA ASN A 45 -5.11 -3.18 3.28
C ASN A 45 -5.27 -4.59 2.69
N ALA A 46 -6.51 -4.93 2.36
CA ALA A 46 -6.93 -6.28 1.98
C ALA A 46 -6.85 -6.57 0.47
N ASP A 47 -6.64 -5.54 -0.34
CA ASP A 47 -6.87 -5.60 -1.79
C ASP A 47 -5.66 -6.07 -2.59
N GLY A 48 -4.74 -6.76 -1.90
CA GLY A 48 -3.52 -7.31 -2.45
C GLY A 48 -2.25 -6.80 -1.76
N PHE A 49 -1.13 -7.38 -2.18
CA PHE A 49 0.21 -6.96 -1.78
C PHE A 49 1.18 -7.17 -2.94
N GLY A 50 2.37 -6.60 -2.81
CA GLY A 50 3.50 -7.01 -3.62
C GLY A 50 4.83 -6.80 -2.92
N ILE A 51 5.76 -7.68 -3.23
CA ILE A 51 7.15 -7.62 -2.81
C ILE A 51 8.01 -7.57 -4.07
N GLY A 52 8.91 -6.60 -4.14
CA GLY A 52 9.91 -6.51 -5.20
C GLY A 52 11.30 -6.47 -4.59
N PHE A 53 12.25 -7.19 -5.19
CA PHE A 53 13.62 -7.24 -4.68
C PHE A 53 14.61 -7.43 -5.82
N TYR A 54 15.78 -6.81 -5.69
CA TYR A 54 16.88 -7.03 -6.63
C TYR A 54 17.60 -8.32 -6.28
N THR A 55 18.04 -9.04 -7.31
CA THR A 55 18.72 -10.33 -7.16
C THR A 55 20.20 -10.20 -7.53
N ASP A 56 20.92 -11.31 -7.50
CA ASP A 56 22.27 -11.40 -8.01
C ASP A 56 22.32 -10.93 -9.48
N SER A 57 23.27 -10.05 -9.81
CA SER A 57 23.49 -9.50 -11.15
C SER A 57 23.50 -10.54 -12.28
N LYS A 58 23.90 -11.79 -12.00
CA LYS A 58 23.87 -12.89 -12.97
C LYS A 58 22.47 -13.27 -13.47
N LEU A 59 21.43 -12.89 -12.75
CA LEU A 59 20.03 -13.11 -13.11
C LEU A 59 19.43 -11.93 -13.90
N GLY A 60 20.20 -10.86 -14.11
CA GLY A 60 19.79 -9.63 -14.78
C GLY A 60 19.60 -8.46 -13.82
N ALA A 61 19.48 -7.25 -14.38
CA ALA A 61 19.32 -6.02 -13.60
C ALA A 61 17.87 -5.74 -13.18
N ALA A 62 16.90 -6.43 -13.79
CA ALA A 62 15.49 -6.29 -13.45
C ALA A 62 15.19 -6.87 -12.06
N PRO A 63 14.33 -6.21 -11.26
CA PRO A 63 13.90 -6.75 -9.98
C PRO A 63 13.00 -7.97 -10.17
N CYS A 64 13.01 -8.89 -9.21
CA CYS A 64 12.00 -9.96 -9.13
C CYS A 64 10.78 -9.42 -8.37
N LEU A 65 9.59 -9.64 -8.93
CA LEU A 65 8.32 -9.22 -8.32
C LEU A 65 7.47 -10.43 -7.90
N PHE A 66 6.88 -10.34 -6.72
CA PHE A 66 5.84 -11.24 -6.23
C PHE A 66 4.64 -10.41 -5.77
N THR A 67 3.65 -10.31 -6.64
CA THR A 67 2.38 -9.61 -6.41
C THR A 67 1.23 -10.60 -6.26
N SER A 68 0.20 -10.24 -5.51
CA SER A 68 -1.05 -11.00 -5.46
C SER A 68 -2.20 -10.13 -5.03
N THR A 69 -3.40 -10.43 -5.54
CA THR A 69 -4.66 -9.85 -5.05
C THR A 69 -5.14 -10.48 -3.74
N THR A 70 -4.53 -11.59 -3.32
CA THR A 70 -4.84 -12.22 -2.02
C THR A 70 -4.35 -11.32 -0.90
N PRO A 71 -5.13 -11.10 0.18
CA PRO A 71 -4.63 -10.36 1.34
C PRO A 71 -3.35 -10.96 1.91
N ALA A 72 -2.36 -10.14 2.27
CA ALA A 72 -1.03 -10.61 2.66
C ALA A 72 -1.07 -11.63 3.82
N TRP A 73 -1.95 -11.42 4.82
CA TRP A 73 -2.12 -12.33 5.97
C TRP A 73 -2.62 -13.73 5.60
N ASN A 74 -3.27 -13.88 4.45
CA ASN A 74 -3.81 -15.16 3.98
C ASN A 74 -2.91 -15.83 2.94
N CYS A 75 -1.79 -15.21 2.56
CA CYS A 75 -0.89 -15.76 1.55
C CYS A 75 0.19 -16.65 2.19
N VAL A 76 -0.04 -17.97 2.21
CA VAL A 76 0.94 -18.95 2.72
C VAL A 76 2.23 -18.93 1.91
N ASN A 77 2.16 -18.67 0.60
CA ASN A 77 3.34 -18.58 -0.26
C ASN A 77 4.23 -17.39 0.10
N LEU A 78 3.65 -16.26 0.53
CA LEU A 78 4.43 -15.12 1.06
C LEU A 78 5.28 -15.55 2.25
N GLN A 79 4.69 -16.31 3.19
CA GLN A 79 5.43 -16.80 4.36
C GLN A 79 6.58 -17.72 3.97
N ARG A 80 6.33 -18.68 3.06
CA ARG A 80 7.34 -19.63 2.59
C ARG A 80 8.48 -18.93 1.88
N LEU A 81 8.17 -18.08 0.90
CA LEU A 81 9.17 -17.36 0.09
C LEU A 81 9.97 -16.37 0.95
N ALA A 82 9.31 -15.64 1.85
CA ALA A 82 9.99 -14.64 2.66
C ALA A 82 11.01 -15.24 3.63
N SER A 83 10.82 -16.49 4.07
CA SER A 83 11.77 -17.21 4.92
C SER A 83 13.03 -17.72 4.20
N LYS A 84 13.05 -17.67 2.85
CA LYS A 84 14.13 -18.24 2.01
C LYS A 84 14.69 -17.26 0.97
N THR A 85 14.21 -16.02 0.96
CA THR A 85 14.63 -15.01 0.00
C THR A 85 15.32 -13.89 0.77
N ALA A 86 16.52 -13.52 0.34
CA ALA A 86 17.28 -12.41 0.88
C ALA A 86 17.66 -11.44 -0.23
N SER A 87 17.78 -10.15 0.09
CA SER A 87 18.23 -9.13 -0.85
C SER A 87 18.78 -7.90 -0.13
N ARG A 88 19.65 -7.15 -0.81
CA ARG A 88 20.16 -5.85 -0.38
C ARG A 88 19.18 -4.70 -0.62
N LEU A 89 18.17 -4.88 -1.46
CA LEU A 89 17.20 -3.83 -1.78
C LEU A 89 15.82 -4.42 -2.02
N ILE A 90 14.89 -4.10 -1.12
CA ILE A 90 13.56 -4.70 -1.05
C ILE A 90 12.51 -3.59 -0.97
N PHE A 91 11.49 -3.71 -1.79
CA PHE A 91 10.24 -2.95 -1.74
C PHE A 91 9.12 -3.90 -1.30
N ALA A 92 8.28 -3.46 -0.37
CA ALA A 92 7.09 -4.19 0.04
C ALA A 92 5.90 -3.23 0.13
N HIS A 93 4.74 -3.65 -0.35
CA HIS A 93 3.56 -2.81 -0.43
C HIS A 93 2.30 -3.63 -0.16
N VAL A 94 1.36 -3.04 0.58
CA VAL A 94 0.04 -3.61 0.83
C VAL A 94 -1.03 -2.64 0.36
N ARG A 95 -1.95 -3.14 -0.47
CA ARG A 95 -2.90 -2.35 -1.24
C ARG A 95 -4.22 -2.17 -0.49
N ALA A 96 -4.74 -0.95 -0.55
CA ALA A 96 -6.13 -0.65 -0.21
C ALA A 96 -6.75 0.18 -1.34
N THR A 97 -7.64 -0.43 -2.11
CA THR A 97 -8.19 0.05 -3.37
C THR A 97 -8.82 1.43 -3.23
N THR A 98 -8.27 2.37 -3.97
CA THR A 98 -8.88 3.68 -4.27
C THR A 98 -9.31 3.78 -5.73
N GLU A 99 -8.49 3.24 -6.63
CA GLU A 99 -8.70 3.22 -8.07
C GLU A 99 -8.33 1.86 -8.66
N GLY A 100 -8.89 1.54 -9.82
CA GLY A 100 -8.71 0.27 -10.53
C GLY A 100 -9.48 -0.89 -9.92
N SER A 101 -9.64 -1.96 -10.71
CA SER A 101 -10.24 -3.22 -10.26
C SER A 101 -9.30 -3.99 -9.31
N LEU A 102 -9.81 -5.05 -8.71
CA LEU A 102 -8.97 -6.05 -8.05
C LEU A 102 -8.26 -6.87 -9.14
N SER A 103 -7.03 -6.48 -9.48
CA SER A 103 -6.13 -7.19 -10.41
C SER A 103 -4.72 -7.18 -9.84
N GLU A 104 -3.93 -8.20 -10.19
CA GLU A 104 -2.50 -8.23 -9.87
C GLU A 104 -1.75 -7.10 -10.58
N ASP A 105 -2.18 -6.71 -11.79
CA ASP A 105 -1.63 -5.57 -12.53
C ASP A 105 -1.81 -4.23 -11.80
N ASN A 106 -2.70 -4.17 -10.80
CA ASN A 106 -2.92 -2.97 -9.98
C ASN A 106 -2.16 -3.01 -8.65
N CYS A 107 -1.37 -4.06 -8.40
CA CYS A 107 -0.61 -4.24 -7.18
C CYS A 107 0.82 -3.73 -7.35
N HIS A 108 1.21 -2.79 -6.50
CA HIS A 108 2.60 -2.34 -6.40
C HIS A 108 3.51 -3.48 -5.89
N PRO A 109 4.82 -3.44 -6.20
CA PRO A 109 5.49 -2.46 -7.06
C PRO A 109 5.29 -2.73 -8.56
N PHE A 110 5.43 -1.68 -9.37
CA PHE A 110 5.54 -1.78 -10.83
C PHE A 110 7.02 -1.83 -11.24
N CYS A 111 7.33 -2.33 -12.44
CA CYS A 111 8.70 -2.31 -12.96
C CYS A 111 8.79 -2.05 -14.46
N HIS A 112 9.91 -1.46 -14.89
CA HIS A 112 10.35 -1.39 -16.29
C HIS A 112 11.87 -1.47 -16.34
N GLY A 113 12.44 -2.49 -16.99
CA GLY A 113 13.88 -2.73 -16.95
C GLY A 113 14.38 -2.88 -15.50
N SER A 114 15.39 -2.10 -15.13
CA SER A 114 15.92 -2.06 -13.76
C SER A 114 15.16 -1.11 -12.84
N LEU A 115 14.13 -0.41 -13.31
CA LEU A 115 13.38 0.54 -12.50
C LEU A 115 12.22 -0.17 -11.78
N MET A 116 12.09 0.08 -10.48
CA MET A 116 10.99 -0.39 -9.64
C MET A 116 10.26 0.80 -9.00
N TRP A 117 8.92 0.79 -9.00
CA TRP A 117 8.09 1.93 -8.59
C TRP A 117 6.98 1.56 -7.61
N MET A 118 6.79 2.39 -6.57
CA MET A 118 5.66 2.33 -5.64
C MET A 118 5.00 3.70 -5.46
N HIS A 119 3.72 3.69 -5.11
CA HIS A 119 2.97 4.89 -4.75
C HIS A 119 2.05 4.61 -3.56
N ASN A 120 2.07 5.48 -2.56
CA ASN A 120 1.07 5.57 -1.51
C ASN A 120 0.42 6.95 -1.56
N GLY A 121 -0.81 7.02 -2.06
CA GLY A 121 -1.43 8.29 -2.37
C GLY A 121 -2.45 8.18 -3.48
N GLY A 122 -2.71 9.31 -4.11
CA GLY A 122 -3.63 9.42 -5.24
C GLY A 122 -3.42 10.74 -5.96
N LEU A 123 -3.62 10.74 -7.28
CA LEU A 123 -3.58 11.94 -8.10
C LEU A 123 -4.91 12.69 -7.98
N GLY A 124 -4.86 13.98 -7.65
CA GLY A 124 -6.02 14.87 -7.62
C GLY A 124 -6.63 15.03 -9.01
N GLY A 125 -7.95 15.19 -9.08
CA GLY A 125 -8.67 15.35 -10.35
C GLY A 125 -8.42 14.23 -11.37
N TRP A 126 -8.15 13.00 -10.92
CA TRP A 126 -7.70 11.90 -11.78
C TRP A 126 -8.58 11.71 -13.04
N LYS A 127 -9.91 11.75 -12.87
CA LYS A 127 -10.87 11.60 -13.99
C LYS A 127 -10.73 12.70 -15.03
N GLN A 128 -10.35 13.91 -14.61
CA GLN A 128 -10.21 15.09 -15.47
C GLN A 128 -8.84 15.16 -16.15
N ILE A 129 -7.78 14.60 -15.53
CA ILE A 129 -6.42 14.67 -16.06
C ILE A 129 -6.00 13.43 -16.85
N LYS A 130 -6.60 12.25 -16.62
CA LYS A 130 -6.17 10.96 -17.22
C LYS A 130 -5.98 11.04 -18.73
N ARG A 131 -6.95 11.60 -19.46
CA ARG A 131 -6.87 11.73 -20.92
C ARG A 131 -5.70 12.60 -21.36
N ARG A 132 -5.54 13.78 -20.76
CA ARG A 132 -4.46 14.72 -21.08
C ARG A 132 -3.08 14.17 -20.72
N LEU A 133 -3.00 13.40 -19.62
CA LEU A 133 -1.79 12.68 -19.26
C LEU A 133 -1.45 11.66 -20.35
N GLY A 134 -2.42 10.86 -20.80
CA GLY A 134 -2.21 9.89 -21.87
C GLY A 134 -1.76 10.53 -23.19
N GLU A 135 -2.36 11.66 -23.59
CA GLU A 135 -1.99 12.43 -24.79
C GLU A 135 -0.54 12.98 -24.73
N ARG A 136 0.04 13.12 -23.53
CA ARG A 136 1.43 13.58 -23.34
C ARG A 136 2.46 12.45 -23.50
N LEU A 137 2.10 11.21 -23.17
CA LEU A 137 3.03 10.08 -23.18
C LEU A 137 3.41 9.72 -24.61
N ALA A 138 4.68 9.35 -24.84
CA ALA A 138 5.04 8.63 -26.06
C ALA A 138 4.31 7.28 -26.11
N ASP A 139 3.98 6.81 -27.32
CA ASP A 139 3.18 5.59 -27.56
C ASP A 139 3.68 4.38 -26.76
N LYS A 140 5.00 4.17 -26.70
CA LYS A 140 5.58 3.05 -25.95
C LYS A 140 5.29 3.09 -24.45
N TRP A 141 5.22 4.28 -23.84
CA TRP A 141 4.93 4.41 -22.41
C TRP A 141 3.42 4.33 -22.15
N TYR A 142 2.61 4.87 -23.07
CA TYR A 142 1.16 4.72 -23.04
C TYR A 142 0.75 3.24 -23.12
N LEU A 143 1.31 2.49 -24.08
CA LEU A 143 0.99 1.09 -24.33
C LEU A 143 1.53 0.13 -23.25
N ASN A 144 2.52 0.57 -22.46
CA ASN A 144 3.05 -0.21 -21.35
C ASN A 144 2.17 -0.18 -20.10
N VAL A 145 1.14 0.68 -20.05
CA VAL A 145 0.18 0.69 -18.95
C VAL A 145 -0.80 -0.46 -19.13
N VAL A 146 -0.78 -1.43 -18.21
CA VAL A 146 -1.61 -2.63 -18.26
C VAL A 146 -2.79 -2.54 -17.28
N GLY A 147 -2.53 -2.03 -16.08
CA GLY A 147 -3.54 -1.81 -15.07
C GLY A 147 -4.36 -0.54 -15.27
N GLY A 148 -5.19 -0.24 -14.25
CA GLY A 148 -6.16 0.85 -14.26
C GLY A 148 -5.87 1.97 -13.27
N THR A 149 -4.77 1.90 -12.53
CA THR A 149 -4.48 2.81 -11.41
C THR A 149 -3.79 4.09 -11.86
N ASP A 150 -4.14 5.21 -11.24
CA ASP A 150 -3.40 6.48 -11.35
C ASP A 150 -1.89 6.33 -11.07
N SER A 151 -1.55 5.38 -10.20
CA SER A 151 -0.19 5.06 -9.77
C SER A 151 0.70 4.50 -10.88
N GLU A 152 0.14 3.66 -11.76
CA GLU A 152 0.84 3.11 -12.91
C GLU A 152 0.98 4.16 -14.02
N TRP A 153 -0.07 4.96 -14.24
CA TRP A 153 0.01 6.10 -15.15
C TRP A 153 1.05 7.14 -14.70
N ALA A 154 1.19 7.37 -13.39
CA ALA A 154 2.27 8.19 -12.84
C ALA A 154 3.66 7.57 -13.09
N PHE A 155 3.78 6.23 -13.05
CA PHE A 155 5.03 5.56 -13.41
C PHE A 155 5.34 5.70 -14.90
N ALA A 156 4.35 5.53 -15.79
CA ALA A 156 4.53 5.77 -17.22
C ALA A 156 4.96 7.22 -17.52
N LEU A 157 4.39 8.20 -16.81
CA LEU A 157 4.81 9.60 -16.89
C LEU A 157 6.26 9.80 -16.40
N PHE A 158 6.68 9.09 -15.35
CA PHE A 158 8.07 9.11 -14.88
C PHE A 158 9.04 8.55 -15.94
N LEU A 159 8.69 7.44 -16.58
CA LEU A 159 9.50 6.82 -17.65
C LEU A 159 9.62 7.76 -18.86
N ASP A 160 8.50 8.34 -19.31
CA ASP A 160 8.48 9.33 -20.39
C ASP A 160 9.31 10.58 -20.03
N THR A 161 9.22 11.05 -18.78
CA THR A 161 10.01 12.18 -18.29
C THR A 161 11.51 11.87 -18.29
N LEU A 162 11.90 10.68 -17.82
CA LEU A 162 13.29 10.25 -17.79
C LEU A 162 13.88 10.15 -19.22
N GLU A 163 13.11 9.61 -20.16
CA GLU A 163 13.48 9.57 -21.58
C GLU A 163 13.67 10.97 -22.17
N ARG A 164 12.72 11.88 -21.94
CA ARG A 164 12.79 13.26 -22.45
C ARG A 164 13.94 14.06 -21.85
N MET A 165 14.46 13.64 -20.70
CA MET A 165 15.69 14.17 -20.10
C MET A 165 16.97 13.61 -20.73
N GLY A 166 16.86 12.72 -21.72
CA GLY A 166 17.99 12.13 -22.45
C GLY A 166 18.48 10.79 -21.89
N HIS A 167 17.70 10.15 -21.01
CA HIS A 167 18.07 8.86 -20.42
C HIS A 167 17.06 7.79 -20.80
N ASP A 168 17.46 6.81 -21.63
CA ASP A 168 16.57 5.69 -21.99
C ASP A 168 16.23 4.84 -20.75
N PRO A 169 14.97 4.78 -20.30
CA PRO A 169 14.57 3.97 -19.15
C PRO A 169 14.82 2.46 -19.32
N SER A 170 15.03 1.99 -20.55
CA SER A 170 15.31 0.59 -20.88
C SER A 170 16.80 0.23 -20.86
N SER A 171 17.68 1.22 -20.73
CA SER A 171 19.14 1.07 -20.89
C SER A 171 19.85 0.25 -19.81
N GLN A 172 19.22 0.05 -18.64
CA GLN A 172 19.73 -0.74 -17.50
C GLN A 172 21.23 -0.50 -17.21
N PRO A 173 21.65 0.75 -16.91
CA PRO A 173 23.07 1.05 -16.73
C PRO A 173 23.67 0.26 -15.57
N GLU A 174 24.91 -0.22 -15.73
CA GLU A 174 25.62 -1.05 -14.74
C GLU A 174 25.67 -0.43 -13.35
N ASN A 175 25.84 0.90 -13.26
CA ASN A 175 25.91 1.65 -11.99
C ASN A 175 24.60 2.40 -11.67
N GLY A 176 23.51 2.05 -12.34
CA GLY A 176 22.24 2.77 -12.28
C GLY A 176 22.25 4.10 -13.03
N PHE A 177 21.10 4.77 -13.05
CA PHE A 177 20.91 6.09 -13.68
C PHE A 177 21.57 7.21 -12.87
N GLY A 178 21.82 6.96 -11.59
CA GLY A 178 22.41 7.90 -10.66
C GLY A 178 21.37 8.74 -9.90
N PRO A 179 21.63 9.06 -8.62
CA PRO A 179 20.62 9.64 -7.73
C PRO A 179 20.16 11.03 -8.19
N THR A 180 21.04 11.82 -8.78
CA THR A 180 20.71 13.17 -9.28
C THR A 180 19.74 13.12 -10.45
N VAL A 181 19.91 12.17 -11.37
CA VAL A 181 19.05 11.99 -12.54
C VAL A 181 17.66 11.58 -12.10
N LEU A 182 17.55 10.52 -11.31
CA LEU A 182 16.26 10.04 -10.79
C LEU A 182 15.53 11.10 -9.96
N ARG A 183 16.25 11.85 -9.12
CA ARG A 183 15.67 12.96 -8.35
C ARG A 183 15.09 14.05 -9.25
N LYS A 184 15.82 14.45 -10.30
CA LYS A 184 15.33 15.46 -11.26
C LYS A 184 14.11 14.96 -12.03
N ALA A 185 14.13 13.71 -12.49
CA ALA A 185 12.99 13.10 -13.17
C ALA A 185 11.76 13.03 -12.27
N MET A 186 11.92 12.66 -11.00
CA MET A 186 10.85 12.63 -10.00
C MET A 186 10.24 14.03 -9.78
N LEU A 187 11.08 15.05 -9.57
CA LEU A 187 10.61 16.43 -9.39
C LEU A 187 9.86 16.94 -10.62
N ARG A 188 10.36 16.67 -11.83
CA ARG A 188 9.69 17.05 -13.07
C ARG A 188 8.39 16.28 -13.28
N THR A 189 8.31 15.02 -12.85
CA THR A 189 7.08 14.23 -12.88
C THR A 189 6.01 14.86 -11.99
N ILE A 190 6.35 15.26 -10.77
CA ILE A 190 5.43 15.95 -9.85
C ILE A 190 4.95 17.29 -10.44
N ASP A 191 5.88 18.07 -10.99
CA ASP A 191 5.58 19.35 -11.63
C ASP A 191 4.59 19.20 -12.80
N LEU A 192 4.79 18.19 -13.66
CA LEU A 192 3.87 17.86 -14.76
C LEU A 192 2.48 17.41 -14.25
N ILE A 193 2.42 16.66 -13.15
CA ILE A 193 1.14 16.27 -12.53
C ILE A 193 0.40 17.51 -12.02
N ASN A 194 1.11 18.43 -11.34
CA ASN A 194 0.52 19.69 -10.88
C ASN A 194 0.04 20.53 -12.06
N GLU A 195 0.84 20.66 -13.14
CA GLU A 195 0.47 21.39 -14.36
C GLU A 195 -0.83 20.83 -14.98
N LEU A 196 -0.98 19.51 -15.04
CA LEU A 196 -2.20 18.87 -15.54
C LEU A 196 -3.42 19.18 -14.68
N ILE A 197 -3.25 19.24 -13.36
CA ILE A 197 -4.31 19.53 -12.38
C ILE A 197 -4.70 21.02 -12.43
N ASP A 198 -3.71 21.92 -12.50
CA ASP A 198 -3.93 23.37 -12.58
C ASP A 198 -4.65 23.76 -13.88
N ASN A 199 -4.55 22.93 -14.92
CA ASN A 199 -5.27 23.09 -16.19
C ASN A 199 -6.71 22.54 -16.19
N ILE A 200 -7.21 22.02 -15.06
CA ILE A 200 -8.63 21.67 -14.93
C ILE A 200 -9.43 22.98 -14.82
N PRO A 201 -10.42 23.24 -15.70
CA PRO A 201 -11.20 24.48 -15.63
C PRO A 201 -11.88 24.65 -14.27
N GLU A 202 -11.78 25.84 -13.68
CA GLU A 202 -12.42 26.15 -12.38
C GLU A 202 -13.92 25.85 -12.38
N SER A 203 -14.60 26.08 -13.50
CA SER A 203 -16.02 25.75 -13.68
C SER A 203 -16.30 24.26 -13.49
N VAL A 204 -15.42 23.38 -13.96
CA VAL A 204 -15.53 21.91 -13.77
C VAL A 204 -15.22 21.54 -12.33
N VAL A 205 -14.18 22.14 -11.74
CA VAL A 205 -13.82 21.91 -10.33
C VAL A 205 -15.00 22.21 -9.42
N HIS A 206 -15.67 23.34 -9.63
CA HIS A 206 -16.83 23.74 -8.83
C HIS A 206 -18.09 22.93 -9.15
N ALA A 207 -18.40 22.70 -10.43
CA ALA A 207 -19.62 22.01 -10.83
C ALA A 207 -19.62 20.52 -10.43
N GLU A 208 -18.48 19.85 -10.52
CA GLU A 208 -18.33 18.42 -10.19
C GLU A 208 -17.75 18.17 -8.80
N ASN A 209 -17.44 19.22 -8.03
CA ASN A 209 -16.79 19.14 -6.71
C ASN A 209 -15.50 18.30 -6.77
N VAL A 210 -14.62 18.61 -7.73
CA VAL A 210 -13.39 17.86 -7.99
C VAL A 210 -12.36 18.16 -6.92
N ASP A 211 -11.86 17.13 -6.25
CA ASP A 211 -10.74 17.24 -5.32
C ASP A 211 -9.42 17.20 -6.09
N THR A 212 -8.78 18.36 -6.21
CA THR A 212 -7.54 18.56 -6.98
C THR A 212 -6.26 18.28 -6.19
N ARG A 213 -6.37 17.97 -4.89
CA ARG A 213 -5.20 17.74 -4.03
C ARG A 213 -4.64 16.34 -4.24
N SER A 214 -3.40 16.29 -4.69
CA SER A 214 -2.63 15.05 -4.82
C SER A 214 -1.89 14.70 -3.53
N LEU A 215 -1.89 13.42 -3.15
CA LEU A 215 -0.95 12.83 -2.21
C LEU A 215 0.02 11.99 -3.03
N LEU A 216 1.31 12.33 -3.03
CA LEU A 216 2.29 11.69 -3.93
C LEU A 216 3.48 11.17 -3.13
N ASN A 217 3.25 10.18 -2.26
CA ASN A 217 4.36 9.43 -1.68
C ASN A 217 4.82 8.38 -2.71
N PHE A 218 5.61 8.83 -3.67
CA PHE A 218 6.25 7.99 -4.67
C PHE A 218 7.54 7.40 -4.12
N CYS A 219 7.92 6.25 -4.65
CA CYS A 219 9.21 5.62 -4.40
C CYS A 219 9.69 4.95 -5.68
N VAL A 220 10.89 5.30 -6.15
CA VAL A 220 11.53 4.65 -7.29
C VAL A 220 12.93 4.17 -6.93
N SER A 221 13.33 3.04 -7.48
CA SER A 221 14.69 2.50 -7.39
C SER A 221 15.16 2.02 -8.76
N ASP A 222 16.46 2.14 -9.02
CA ASP A 222 17.17 1.54 -10.17
C ASP A 222 18.13 0.40 -9.76
N GLY A 223 17.97 -0.13 -8.54
CA GLY A 223 18.85 -1.12 -7.93
C GLY A 223 20.00 -0.52 -7.11
N HIS A 224 20.33 0.75 -7.35
CA HIS A 224 21.49 1.43 -6.77
C HIS A 224 21.07 2.59 -5.87
N SER A 225 20.17 3.42 -6.39
CA SER A 225 19.65 4.62 -5.75
C SER A 225 18.16 4.49 -5.51
N ILE A 226 17.66 5.11 -4.44
CA ILE A 226 16.24 5.17 -4.14
C ILE A 226 15.84 6.63 -4.01
N ILE A 227 14.73 7.00 -4.65
CA ILE A 227 14.11 8.32 -4.49
C ILE A 227 12.70 8.13 -3.93
N CYS A 228 12.46 8.64 -2.73
CA CYS A 228 11.14 8.68 -2.10
C CYS A 228 10.65 10.12 -1.99
N THR A 229 9.36 10.36 -2.15
CA THR A 229 8.74 11.65 -1.87
C THR A 229 7.77 11.55 -0.70
N ARG A 230 7.67 12.62 0.09
CA ARG A 230 6.54 12.85 0.99
C ARG A 230 5.90 14.16 0.56
N TYR A 231 4.80 14.10 -0.18
CA TYR A 231 4.28 15.26 -0.92
C TYR A 231 2.76 15.39 -0.85
N ILE A 232 2.31 16.64 -0.76
CA ILE A 232 0.91 17.03 -0.95
C ILE A 232 0.79 18.30 -1.81
N GLY A 233 -0.14 18.26 -2.77
CA GLY A 233 -0.53 19.41 -3.61
C GLY A 233 -1.45 20.40 -2.88
N SER A 234 -1.03 20.87 -1.69
CA SER A 234 -1.77 21.83 -0.87
C SER A 234 -0.80 22.56 0.05
N SER A 235 -0.95 23.88 0.21
CA SER A 235 -0.17 24.67 1.17
C SER A 235 -0.72 24.54 2.60
N SER A 236 -1.99 24.17 2.76
CA SER A 236 -2.68 24.13 4.06
C SER A 236 -2.82 22.74 4.65
N ASP A 237 -2.65 21.67 3.87
CA ASP A 237 -2.84 20.28 4.32
C ASP A 237 -1.50 19.55 4.54
N GLU A 238 -1.53 18.54 5.41
CA GLU A 238 -0.41 17.63 5.68
C GLU A 238 -0.35 16.46 4.69
N ALA A 239 0.87 16.09 4.27
CA ALA A 239 1.09 14.92 3.45
C ALA A 239 0.91 13.61 4.23
N ALA A 240 0.68 12.52 3.51
CA ALA A 240 0.66 11.15 4.04
C ALA A 240 1.98 10.82 4.76
N SER A 241 1.89 10.01 5.81
CA SER A 241 3.02 9.72 6.66
C SER A 241 4.14 9.00 5.92
N LEU A 242 5.37 9.36 6.27
CA LEU A 242 6.57 8.70 5.79
C LEU A 242 7.68 8.89 6.81
N TYR A 243 8.31 7.79 7.18
CA TYR A 243 9.38 7.71 8.16
C TYR A 243 10.59 7.05 7.54
N TYR A 244 11.78 7.37 8.04
CA TYR A 244 12.98 6.61 7.73
C TYR A 244 13.77 6.30 8.99
N SER A 245 14.56 5.22 8.95
CA SER A 245 15.52 4.85 9.97
C SER A 245 16.80 4.41 9.27
N SER A 246 17.96 4.72 9.83
CA SER A 246 19.26 4.35 9.25
C SER A 246 20.22 3.97 10.36
N GLY A 247 20.97 2.88 10.23
CA GLY A 247 21.85 2.40 11.29
C GLY A 247 22.79 1.32 10.80
N THR A 248 23.46 0.64 11.73
CA THR A 248 24.42 -0.42 11.43
C THR A 248 23.73 -1.76 11.19
N LEU A 249 22.69 -2.09 11.96
CA LEU A 249 22.05 -3.40 11.90
C LEU A 249 20.55 -3.34 12.19
N TRP A 250 19.81 -4.25 11.55
CA TRP A 250 18.40 -4.51 11.84
C TRP A 250 18.21 -5.91 12.38
N GLU A 251 17.97 -6.02 13.68
CA GLU A 251 17.88 -7.31 14.39
C GLU A 251 16.93 -7.24 15.58
N THR A 252 16.72 -8.39 16.23
CA THR A 252 15.90 -8.49 17.44
C THR A 252 16.70 -8.08 18.67
N ARG A 253 16.11 -7.25 19.53
CA ARG A 253 16.74 -6.74 20.77
C ARG A 253 17.15 -7.85 21.72
N ALA A 254 16.32 -8.89 21.80
CA ALA A 254 16.62 -10.13 22.49
C ALA A 254 16.47 -11.27 21.47
N PRO A 255 17.54 -11.99 21.13
CA PRO A 255 17.52 -13.08 20.17
C PRO A 255 16.90 -14.33 20.79
N THR A 256 15.63 -14.26 21.18
CA THR A 256 14.81 -15.45 21.42
C THR A 256 14.19 -15.89 20.10
N PRO A 257 13.96 -17.20 19.87
CA PRO A 257 13.50 -17.74 18.58
C PRO A 257 12.21 -17.12 18.03
N ASP A 258 11.38 -16.52 18.89
CA ASP A 258 10.09 -15.92 18.56
C ASP A 258 10.02 -14.40 18.80
N SER A 259 11.18 -13.76 19.01
CA SER A 259 11.21 -12.31 19.27
C SER A 259 10.75 -11.54 18.04
N ARG A 260 9.73 -10.71 18.24
CA ARG A 260 9.24 -9.74 17.25
C ARG A 260 9.69 -8.31 17.57
N ASP A 261 10.50 -8.18 18.62
CA ASP A 261 11.02 -6.92 19.13
C ASP A 261 12.28 -6.52 18.36
N TYR A 262 12.08 -6.09 17.12
CA TYR A 262 13.16 -5.62 16.26
C TYR A 262 13.58 -4.20 16.64
N GLN A 263 14.84 -3.87 16.39
CA GLN A 263 15.37 -2.52 16.55
C GLN A 263 16.41 -2.19 15.49
N MET A 264 16.59 -0.89 15.26
CA MET A 264 17.72 -0.37 14.49
C MET A 264 18.89 -0.12 15.43
N GLU A 265 19.97 -0.88 15.28
CA GLU A 265 21.22 -0.65 16.00
C GLU A 265 22.01 0.51 15.35
N ARG A 266 22.73 1.27 16.18
CA ARG A 266 23.54 2.43 15.78
C ARG A 266 24.86 2.42 16.55
N SER A 267 25.61 1.32 16.41
CA SER A 267 26.84 1.08 17.16
C SER A 267 28.00 2.00 16.73
N ASP A 268 27.97 2.51 15.50
CA ASP A 268 28.96 3.44 14.99
C ASP A 268 28.31 4.63 14.24
N LYS A 269 29.16 5.42 13.57
CA LYS A 269 28.72 6.59 12.78
C LYS A 269 28.32 6.23 11.34
N GLY A 270 28.48 4.97 10.95
CA GLY A 270 28.08 4.43 9.66
C GLY A 270 26.57 4.21 9.58
N ALA A 271 26.10 4.06 8.35
CA ALA A 271 24.77 3.56 8.05
C ALA A 271 24.94 2.43 7.04
N ASP A 272 24.76 1.21 7.48
CA ASP A 272 24.77 0.00 6.63
C ASP A 272 23.36 -0.37 6.19
N VAL A 273 22.36 -0.01 7.00
CA VAL A 273 20.95 -0.29 6.77
C VAL A 273 20.18 1.01 6.72
N VAL A 274 19.31 1.13 5.72
CA VAL A 274 18.29 2.19 5.62
C VAL A 274 16.92 1.57 5.41
N LEU A 275 15.98 1.96 6.25
CA LEU A 275 14.55 1.65 6.14
C LEU A 275 13.76 2.91 5.82
N VAL A 276 12.77 2.81 4.94
CA VAL A 276 11.75 3.84 4.73
C VAL A 276 10.39 3.19 4.81
N ALA A 277 9.48 3.71 5.63
CA ALA A 277 8.18 3.08 5.83
C ALA A 277 7.06 4.12 5.96
N SER A 278 5.86 3.75 5.48
CA SER A 278 4.65 4.55 5.69
C SER A 278 4.27 4.63 7.17
N GLU A 279 4.48 3.55 7.92
CA GLU A 279 4.37 3.48 9.39
C GLU A 279 5.61 2.76 9.96
N PRO A 280 6.17 3.18 11.10
CA PRO A 280 7.29 2.51 11.76
C PRO A 280 7.03 1.02 11.97
N LEU A 281 8.04 0.16 11.77
CA LEU A 281 7.92 -1.28 12.00
C LEU A 281 7.96 -1.68 13.49
N THR A 282 8.31 -0.73 14.35
CA THR A 282 8.54 -0.90 15.79
C THR A 282 7.82 0.21 16.57
N PHE A 283 7.64 0.05 17.88
CA PHE A 283 6.90 1.01 18.71
C PHE A 283 7.80 2.12 19.27
N GLU A 284 9.11 1.93 19.26
CA GLU A 284 10.14 2.89 19.67
C GLU A 284 10.28 3.99 18.61
N ARG A 285 9.41 4.99 18.69
CA ARG A 285 9.35 6.10 17.73
C ARG A 285 10.64 6.91 17.64
N GLU A 286 11.44 6.93 18.70
CA GLU A 286 12.75 7.60 18.73
C GLU A 286 13.76 7.03 17.72
N ASN A 287 13.57 5.79 17.28
CA ASN A 287 14.41 5.16 16.27
C ASN A 287 14.03 5.53 14.84
N TRP A 288 12.94 6.29 14.66
CA TRP A 288 12.39 6.67 13.36
C TRP A 288 12.36 8.19 13.21
N VAL A 289 12.85 8.67 12.07
CA VAL A 289 12.85 10.07 11.71
C VAL A 289 11.68 10.37 10.79
N ASN A 290 10.92 11.41 11.13
CA ASN A 290 9.84 11.93 10.31
C ASN A 290 10.39 12.58 9.04
N VAL A 291 9.97 12.11 7.86
CA VAL A 291 10.22 12.86 6.62
C VAL A 291 9.34 14.12 6.63
N PRO A 292 9.89 15.34 6.46
CA PRO A 292 9.07 16.55 6.44
C PRO A 292 8.11 16.59 5.25
N THR A 293 7.02 17.34 5.39
CA THR A 293 6.04 17.52 4.30
C THR A 293 6.68 18.27 3.14
N ASN A 294 6.34 17.85 1.92
CA ASN A 294 6.88 18.35 0.66
C ASN A 294 8.41 18.26 0.65
N SER A 295 8.91 17.05 0.89
CA SER A 295 10.33 16.72 0.84
C SER A 295 10.59 15.50 -0.03
N ILE A 296 11.79 15.45 -0.60
CA ILE A 296 12.33 14.34 -1.38
C ILE A 296 13.50 13.74 -0.62
N LEU A 297 13.43 12.44 -0.40
CA LEU A 297 14.43 11.63 0.26
C LEU A 297 15.20 10.84 -0.81
N THR A 298 16.52 10.90 -0.76
CA THR A 298 17.43 10.21 -1.67
C THR A 298 18.31 9.28 -0.87
N ILE A 299 18.36 8.01 -1.24
CA ILE A 299 19.27 7.01 -0.68
C ILE A 299 20.23 6.59 -1.78
N HIS A 300 21.53 6.72 -1.53
CA HIS A 300 22.58 6.24 -2.43
C HIS A 300 23.81 5.88 -1.60
N ASN A 301 24.38 4.69 -1.81
CA ASN A 301 25.46 4.14 -0.99
C ASN A 301 25.18 4.29 0.52
N GLN A 302 23.96 3.89 0.91
CA GLN A 302 23.40 3.96 2.27
C GLN A 302 23.35 5.37 2.90
N THR A 303 23.77 6.40 2.17
CA THR A 303 23.66 7.79 2.59
C THR A 303 22.24 8.28 2.34
N VAL A 304 21.60 8.81 3.37
CA VAL A 304 20.26 9.39 3.28
C VAL A 304 20.37 10.91 3.20
N MET A 305 19.81 11.49 2.14
CA MET A 305 19.71 12.94 1.99
C MET A 305 18.24 13.36 1.86
N VAL A 306 17.83 14.37 2.61
CA VAL A 306 16.46 14.91 2.57
C VAL A 306 16.51 16.35 2.10
N HIS A 307 15.78 16.67 1.03
CA HIS A 307 15.71 18.01 0.45
C HIS A 307 14.25 18.49 0.39
N PRO A 308 13.97 19.77 0.64
CA PRO A 308 12.63 20.30 0.42
C PRO A 308 12.31 20.34 -1.08
N ILE A 309 11.08 20.00 -1.44
CA ILE A 309 10.49 20.26 -2.75
C ILE A 309 9.99 21.70 -2.72
N LYS A 310 10.59 22.58 -3.52
CA LYS A 310 10.31 24.02 -3.52
C LYS A 310 9.38 24.39 -4.68
N ASP A 311 8.09 24.29 -4.45
CA ASP A 311 7.03 24.67 -5.39
C ASP A 311 6.03 25.64 -4.74
N GLN A 312 4.88 25.86 -5.38
CA GLN A 312 3.81 26.74 -4.88
C GLN A 312 3.18 26.28 -3.55
N TYR A 313 3.38 25.03 -3.15
CA TYR A 313 2.87 24.49 -1.89
C TYR A 313 3.91 24.48 -0.77
N TYR A 314 5.17 24.84 -1.06
CA TYR A 314 6.24 24.91 -0.07
C TYR A 314 6.14 26.18 0.79
N ASP A 315 6.28 26.02 2.11
CA ASP A 315 6.35 27.12 3.05
C ASP A 315 7.72 27.16 3.72
N ARG A 316 8.36 28.34 3.74
CA ARG A 316 9.68 28.56 4.36
C ARG A 316 9.59 28.68 5.89
N ASN A 317 8.43 29.02 6.44
CA ASN A 317 8.22 29.22 7.86
C ASN A 317 8.23 27.87 8.59
N PRO A 318 9.22 27.59 9.48
CA PRO A 318 9.28 26.33 10.23
C PRO A 318 8.10 26.13 11.20
N GLN A 319 7.39 27.22 11.54
CA GLN A 319 6.20 27.21 12.40
C GLN A 319 4.90 27.03 11.62
N HIS A 320 4.95 26.98 10.28
CA HIS A 320 3.76 26.78 9.47
C HIS A 320 3.02 25.50 9.89
N ARG A 321 1.73 25.64 10.17
CA ARG A 321 0.88 24.54 10.62
C ARG A 321 -0.03 24.11 9.49
N ARG A 322 -0.02 22.82 9.21
CA ARG A 322 -0.88 22.19 8.21
C ARG A 322 -1.94 21.33 8.88
N SER A 323 -3.09 21.24 8.24
CA SER A 323 -4.22 20.44 8.69
C SER A 323 -4.02 18.97 8.35
N THR A 324 -4.26 18.08 9.32
CA THR A 324 -4.30 16.63 9.08
C THR A 324 -5.67 16.14 8.61
N ALA A 325 -6.65 17.04 8.40
CA ALA A 325 -8.01 16.65 8.08
C ALA A 325 -8.08 15.91 6.75
N PHE A 326 -7.45 16.46 5.70
CA PHE A 326 -7.49 15.87 4.37
C PHE A 326 -6.96 14.44 4.33
N VAL A 327 -5.74 14.23 4.83
CA VAL A 327 -5.11 12.90 4.83
C VAL A 327 -5.94 11.87 5.62
N ARG A 328 -6.58 12.29 6.71
CA ARG A 328 -7.51 11.45 7.49
C ARG A 328 -8.76 11.07 6.69
N THR A 329 -9.33 11.99 5.91
CA THR A 329 -10.48 11.66 5.04
C THR A 329 -10.14 10.63 3.96
N LYS A 330 -8.86 10.53 3.57
CA LYS A 330 -8.37 9.50 2.65
C LYS A 330 -8.01 8.18 3.37
N GLY A 331 -8.21 8.07 4.68
CA GLY A 331 -7.84 6.88 5.44
C GLY A 331 -6.32 6.70 5.58
N LEU A 332 -5.60 7.82 5.59
CA LEU A 332 -4.16 7.95 5.84
C LEU A 332 -3.92 8.78 7.11
N THR A 333 -2.69 8.77 7.60
CA THR A 333 -2.26 9.60 8.73
C THR A 333 -1.11 10.48 8.30
N ALA A 334 -0.99 11.66 8.92
CA ALA A 334 0.18 12.53 8.79
C ALA A 334 1.25 12.08 9.79
N ASN A 335 2.50 12.49 9.60
CA ASN A 335 3.50 12.34 10.66
C ASN A 335 3.01 13.09 11.90
N GLU A 336 3.07 12.45 13.06
CA GLU A 336 2.60 13.08 14.30
C GLU A 336 3.49 14.27 14.67
N LYS A 337 2.91 15.48 14.69
CA LYS A 337 3.29 16.51 15.65
C LYS A 337 2.13 16.65 16.62
N GLY A 338 2.10 15.77 17.61
CA GLY A 338 1.21 15.97 18.75
C GLY A 338 1.58 17.29 19.40
N ALA A 339 0.74 18.31 19.26
CA ALA A 339 0.74 19.38 20.25
C ALA A 339 0.38 18.68 21.57
N SER A 340 1.33 18.59 22.49
CA SER A 340 1.02 18.38 23.88
C SER A 340 -0.07 19.39 24.23
N ARG A 341 -1.28 18.91 24.51
CA ARG A 341 -2.31 19.71 25.19
C ARG A 341 -1.73 20.02 26.57
N ALA A 342 -0.92 21.06 26.67
CA ALA A 342 -0.61 21.69 27.93
C ALA A 342 -1.88 22.41 28.39
N GLY A 343 -2.40 22.01 29.56
CA GLY A 343 -3.40 22.77 30.30
C GLY A 343 -4.82 22.20 30.28
N THR A 344 -5.05 21.06 30.90
CA THR A 344 -6.25 20.92 31.75
C THR A 344 -5.96 21.64 33.07
N PRO A 345 -6.83 22.54 33.56
CA PRO A 345 -6.62 23.15 34.86
C PRO A 345 -6.98 22.10 35.93
N PHE A 346 -5.96 21.52 36.55
CA PHE A 346 -6.15 20.79 37.80
C PHE A 346 -6.39 21.80 38.92
N ASN A 347 -7.64 21.84 39.40
CA ASN A 347 -8.02 22.41 40.68
C ASN A 347 -7.26 21.65 41.79
N LEU A 348 -6.29 22.31 42.43
CA LEU A 348 -5.78 21.88 43.73
C LEU A 348 -6.70 22.45 44.82
N SER A 349 -7.61 21.62 45.31
CA SER A 349 -8.29 21.84 46.59
C SER A 349 -7.37 21.39 47.73
N ASN A 350 -6.57 22.31 48.27
CA ASN A 350 -5.99 22.17 49.61
C ASN A 350 -6.76 23.07 50.56
N GLY A 351 -7.66 22.48 51.36
CA GLY A 351 -8.34 23.14 52.47
C GLY A 351 -8.08 22.36 53.75
N ILE A 352 -7.11 22.83 54.55
CA ILE A 352 -6.92 22.47 55.95
C ILE A 352 -7.78 23.43 56.80
N ALA A 353 -8.37 22.89 57.87
CA ALA A 353 -9.41 23.49 58.69
C ALA A 353 -8.99 24.71 59.55
N SER A 354 -10.02 25.55 59.79
CA SER A 354 -10.35 26.67 60.71
C SER A 354 -9.63 26.76 62.10
N PRO A 355 -9.80 27.80 62.98
CA PRO A 355 -10.95 28.73 63.14
C PRO A 355 -10.59 30.18 63.68
N PRO A 356 -11.41 30.94 64.47
CA PRO A 356 -12.06 32.19 64.04
C PRO A 356 -11.83 33.43 64.95
N THR A 357 -12.23 34.64 64.52
CA THR A 357 -12.62 35.87 65.30
C THR A 357 -12.67 37.05 64.32
N SER A 358 -13.48 38.12 64.38
CA SER A 358 -14.50 38.68 65.27
C SER A 358 -15.19 39.84 64.50
N LEU A 359 -16.48 40.11 64.76
CA LEU A 359 -17.26 41.33 64.41
C LEU A 359 -16.72 42.60 65.15
N PRO A 360 -17.21 43.87 64.99
CA PRO A 360 -18.52 44.36 64.48
C PRO A 360 -18.56 45.73 63.71
N HIS A 361 -19.79 46.17 63.32
CA HIS A 361 -20.41 47.54 63.15
C HIS A 361 -21.20 47.69 61.82
N LEU A 362 -22.56 47.69 61.81
CA LEU A 362 -23.59 48.77 62.01
C LEU A 362 -23.71 49.77 60.82
N ALA A 363 -24.78 49.66 60.01
CA ALA A 363 -26.01 50.51 59.92
C ALA A 363 -25.88 51.60 58.83
N ASP A 364 -26.87 52.06 58.05
CA ASP A 364 -28.33 51.99 58.07
C ASP A 364 -28.93 52.50 56.72
N HIS A 365 -30.24 52.25 56.51
CA HIS A 365 -31.22 52.89 55.58
C HIS A 365 -31.12 52.76 54.03
N ALA A 366 -32.18 52.88 53.22
CA ALA A 366 -33.61 52.51 53.21
C ALA A 366 -34.23 52.98 51.86
N GLU A 367 -35.32 52.32 51.44
CA GLU A 367 -36.39 52.72 50.50
C GLU A 367 -36.33 52.50 48.96
N SER A 368 -37.19 51.55 48.54
CA SER A 368 -38.32 51.64 47.56
C SER A 368 -38.04 52.04 46.09
N SER A 369 -38.73 51.58 45.04
CA SER A 369 -39.80 50.62 44.77
C SER A 369 -40.01 50.58 43.23
N LYS A 370 -40.39 49.43 42.64
CA LYS A 370 -41.48 49.25 41.63
C LYS A 370 -41.36 47.96 40.79
N GLN A 371 -42.29 47.06 41.13
CA GLN A 371 -43.03 46.02 40.41
C GLN A 371 -42.92 45.82 38.89
N GLY A 372 -43.01 44.54 38.49
CA GLY A 372 -43.54 44.06 37.22
C GLY A 372 -43.41 42.54 37.01
N ARG A 373 -44.39 41.75 37.48
CA ARG A 373 -44.55 40.29 37.23
C ARG A 373 -45.18 40.03 35.85
N PHE A 374 -44.89 38.91 35.17
CA PHE A 374 -45.80 37.75 34.98
C PHE A 374 -45.28 36.69 33.97
N ARG A 375 -45.92 35.51 34.03
CA ARG A 375 -45.51 34.13 33.63
C ARG A 375 -45.85 33.75 32.16
N GLY A 376 -45.35 32.60 31.68
CA GLY A 376 -45.75 31.88 30.43
C GLY A 376 -47.23 31.40 30.41
N PRO A 377 -47.74 30.47 29.54
CA PRO A 377 -47.07 29.23 29.05
C PRO A 377 -47.59 28.59 27.68
N THR A 378 -47.13 27.35 27.37
CA THR A 378 -47.74 26.16 26.67
C THR A 378 -48.21 26.08 25.19
N ILE A 379 -47.97 24.87 24.63
CA ILE A 379 -48.26 24.13 23.36
C ILE A 379 -49.75 24.14 22.87
N PRO A 380 -50.02 23.83 21.57
CA PRO A 380 -50.98 22.75 21.25
C PRO A 380 -50.65 21.83 20.03
N THR A 381 -51.36 20.71 20.01
CA THR A 381 -51.30 19.47 19.19
C THR A 381 -52.23 19.48 17.94
N ILE A 382 -52.09 18.41 17.13
CA ILE A 382 -52.62 18.01 15.79
C ILE A 382 -54.18 17.97 15.65
N PRO A 383 -54.74 17.96 14.41
CA PRO A 383 -55.46 16.74 13.96
C PRO A 383 -55.25 16.32 12.47
N THR A 384 -55.47 15.03 12.23
CA THR A 384 -55.44 14.25 10.97
C THR A 384 -56.72 14.38 10.11
N SER A 385 -56.63 14.33 8.77
CA SER A 385 -57.51 13.51 7.89
C SER A 385 -57.20 13.57 6.37
N THR A 386 -57.05 12.38 5.79
CA THR A 386 -57.63 11.84 4.52
C THR A 386 -57.16 12.26 3.11
N LEU A 387 -56.85 11.19 2.35
CA LEU A 387 -56.54 10.99 0.91
C LEU A 387 -57.62 11.50 -0.09
N PRO A 388 -57.30 11.71 -1.40
CA PRO A 388 -57.26 10.60 -2.38
C PRO A 388 -56.16 10.63 -3.46
N ARG A 389 -55.84 9.42 -3.95
CA ARG A 389 -55.09 9.09 -5.17
C ARG A 389 -55.80 9.62 -6.42
N THR A 390 -55.03 10.07 -7.41
CA THR A 390 -55.42 9.98 -8.83
C THR A 390 -54.24 9.62 -9.72
N HIS A 391 -54.53 8.70 -10.65
CA HIS A 391 -53.67 8.16 -11.70
C HIS A 391 -53.59 9.11 -12.89
N THR A 392 -52.46 9.13 -13.61
CA THR A 392 -52.43 9.46 -15.04
C THR A 392 -51.44 8.56 -15.79
N PRO A 393 -51.70 8.24 -17.07
CA PRO A 393 -51.09 7.10 -17.76
C PRO A 393 -49.95 7.50 -18.70
N LEU A 394 -48.95 6.62 -18.81
CA LEU A 394 -47.95 6.61 -19.87
C LEU A 394 -48.49 5.81 -21.06
N SER A 395 -48.49 6.42 -22.24
CA SER A 395 -48.87 5.78 -23.50
C SER A 395 -47.73 5.85 -24.53
N HIS A 396 -47.65 4.76 -25.30
CA HIS A 396 -46.99 4.56 -26.60
C HIS A 396 -45.46 4.49 -26.66
N ILE A 397 -45.00 3.24 -26.63
CA ILE A 397 -43.81 2.74 -27.33
C ILE A 397 -44.20 2.54 -28.80
N GLU A 398 -43.56 3.26 -29.71
CA GLU A 398 -43.51 2.90 -31.13
C GLU A 398 -42.11 2.42 -31.50
N THR A 399 -42.09 1.16 -31.93
CA THR A 399 -40.96 0.44 -32.49
C THR A 399 -40.80 0.85 -33.95
N ILE A 400 -39.68 1.47 -34.32
CA ILE A 400 -39.30 1.65 -35.73
C ILE A 400 -38.11 0.74 -36.03
N THR A 401 -38.43 -0.33 -36.75
CA THR A 401 -37.52 -1.19 -37.51
C THR A 401 -37.18 -0.52 -38.84
N SER A 402 -35.91 -0.50 -39.23
CA SER A 402 -35.53 -0.22 -40.62
C SER A 402 -34.38 -1.14 -41.03
N ASP A 403 -34.66 -2.02 -41.98
CA ASP A 403 -33.68 -2.74 -42.80
C ASP A 403 -33.92 -2.39 -44.29
N PRO A 404 -32.92 -2.56 -45.17
CA PRO A 404 -32.81 -1.82 -46.43
C PRO A 404 -33.05 -2.66 -47.70
N SER A 405 -33.43 -1.99 -48.79
CA SER A 405 -33.31 -2.42 -50.20
C SER A 405 -33.71 -1.22 -51.09
N SER A 406 -33.20 -0.94 -52.30
CA SER A 406 -32.18 -1.51 -53.19
C SER A 406 -32.09 -0.59 -54.45
N THR A 407 -31.02 -0.72 -55.26
CA THR A 407 -30.89 -0.37 -56.70
C THR A 407 -30.87 1.13 -57.14
N SER A 408 -30.16 1.61 -58.17
CA SER A 408 -29.08 1.16 -59.08
C SER A 408 -28.73 2.31 -60.08
N SER A 409 -27.67 2.14 -60.89
CA SER A 409 -27.25 2.87 -62.13
C SER A 409 -26.47 4.19 -61.98
N ILE A 410 -25.15 4.27 -62.27
CA ILE A 410 -24.37 4.19 -63.54
C ILE A 410 -24.65 5.37 -64.51
N GLN A 411 -23.67 6.27 -64.67
CA GLN A 411 -23.09 6.67 -65.97
C GLN A 411 -21.94 7.69 -65.82
N SER A 412 -20.82 7.39 -66.48
CA SER A 412 -19.73 8.28 -66.91
C SER A 412 -19.81 8.44 -68.44
N PRO A 413 -19.17 9.46 -69.08
CA PRO A 413 -17.86 9.17 -69.71
C PRO A 413 -16.88 10.37 -69.97
N THR A 414 -15.57 10.01 -70.15
CA THR A 414 -14.52 10.49 -71.12
C THR A 414 -13.98 11.94 -71.10
N SER A 415 -12.70 12.29 -71.40
CA SER A 415 -11.39 11.63 -71.68
C SER A 415 -10.28 12.68 -72.04
N ALA A 416 -8.98 12.25 -72.02
CA ALA A 416 -7.74 12.79 -72.69
C ALA A 416 -6.67 13.45 -71.77
N SER A 417 -5.56 12.76 -71.37
CA SER A 417 -4.21 12.60 -72.00
C SER A 417 -3.26 13.82 -71.81
N ALA A 418 -1.96 13.78 -71.43
CA ALA A 418 -0.89 12.78 -71.50
C ALA A 418 0.35 13.13 -70.61
N GLY A 419 1.19 12.12 -70.30
CA GLY A 419 2.65 12.16 -70.03
C GLY A 419 3.13 12.60 -68.62
N GLY A 420 4.08 11.98 -67.91
CA GLY A 420 4.91 10.79 -68.11
C GLY A 420 5.88 10.61 -66.92
N SER A 421 6.13 9.35 -66.55
CA SER A 421 7.27 8.75 -65.81
C SER A 421 7.72 9.30 -64.44
N ALA A 422 7.49 8.54 -63.35
CA ALA A 422 8.47 7.61 -62.75
C ALA A 422 8.11 7.23 -61.30
N THR A 423 8.18 5.91 -61.02
CA THR A 423 8.36 5.24 -59.72
C THR A 423 7.32 5.44 -58.61
N SER A 424 6.46 4.45 -58.39
CA SER A 424 6.25 3.76 -57.10
C SER A 424 4.97 2.89 -57.08
N ASN A 425 5.04 1.81 -56.29
CA ASN A 425 3.96 1.12 -55.58
C ASN A 425 2.95 0.26 -56.36
N LEU A 426 3.04 -1.06 -56.10
CA LEU A 426 1.95 -2.01 -56.23
C LEU A 426 1.21 -2.10 -54.89
N ASN A 427 -0.11 -2.17 -55.00
CA ASN A 427 -1.09 -2.15 -53.93
C ASN A 427 -1.49 -3.58 -53.53
N THR A 428 -1.71 -3.76 -52.22
CA THR A 428 -2.68 -4.66 -51.54
C THR A 428 -2.62 -6.20 -51.69
N ASP A 429 -2.34 -6.80 -50.53
CA ASP A 429 -3.15 -7.80 -49.80
C ASP A 429 -3.61 -9.09 -50.49
N VAL A 430 -3.00 -10.21 -50.08
CA VAL A 430 -3.72 -11.46 -49.76
C VAL A 430 -3.02 -12.18 -48.59
N ARG A 431 -3.83 -12.52 -47.57
CA ARG A 431 -3.54 -13.37 -46.41
C ARG A 431 -2.73 -14.64 -46.76
N ASN A 432 -1.67 -14.91 -46.00
CA ASN A 432 -1.32 -16.21 -45.37
C ASN A 432 0.19 -16.41 -45.18
N LEU A 433 0.50 -17.27 -44.19
CA LEU A 433 1.80 -17.85 -43.79
C LEU A 433 2.48 -17.04 -42.66
N THR A 434 3.00 -17.64 -41.59
CA THR A 434 3.77 -18.90 -41.54
C THR A 434 3.73 -19.58 -40.17
N SER A 435 3.48 -20.89 -40.20
CA SER A 435 3.83 -21.86 -39.14
C SER A 435 5.35 -22.16 -39.16
N PRO A 436 5.98 -22.54 -38.03
CA PRO A 436 7.40 -22.85 -37.95
C PRO A 436 7.76 -24.24 -38.55
N PRO A 437 9.02 -24.45 -38.99
CA PRO A 437 9.38 -25.59 -39.83
C PRO A 437 9.57 -26.91 -39.07
N LEU A 438 9.16 -27.99 -39.74
CA LEU A 438 9.30 -29.39 -39.35
C LEU A 438 10.73 -29.89 -39.59
N VAL A 439 11.35 -30.49 -38.56
CA VAL A 439 12.50 -31.38 -38.68
C VAL A 439 11.99 -32.83 -38.60
N ARG A 440 12.15 -33.62 -39.67
CA ARG A 440 12.19 -35.10 -39.62
C ARG A 440 13.61 -35.49 -39.19
N GLY A 441 13.92 -36.46 -38.35
CA GLY A 441 13.16 -37.58 -37.79
C GLY A 441 14.10 -38.79 -37.74
N SER A 442 14.54 -39.20 -36.55
CA SER A 442 15.13 -40.53 -36.33
C SER A 442 14.53 -41.11 -35.04
N SER A 443 14.07 -42.35 -35.18
CA SER A 443 13.23 -43.15 -34.28
C SER A 443 13.77 -43.38 -32.86
N GLN A 444 12.90 -43.27 -31.86
CA GLN A 444 12.82 -44.18 -30.69
C GLN A 444 11.45 -44.04 -29.99
N GLN A 445 10.83 -45.17 -29.62
CA GLN A 445 9.49 -45.30 -29.05
C GLN A 445 9.37 -44.72 -27.62
N PRO A 446 8.18 -44.24 -27.20
CA PRO A 446 7.94 -43.74 -25.84
C PRO A 446 7.49 -44.86 -24.87
N PRO A 447 7.92 -44.85 -23.59
CA PRO A 447 7.41 -45.78 -22.59
C PRO A 447 6.09 -45.30 -21.97
N ALA A 448 5.22 -46.27 -21.69
CA ALA A 448 3.87 -46.11 -21.15
C ALA A 448 3.85 -45.75 -19.65
N GLN A 449 2.85 -44.96 -19.27
CA GLN A 449 2.50 -44.58 -17.89
C GLN A 449 2.01 -45.79 -17.08
N GLY A 450 2.64 -46.05 -15.93
CA GLY A 450 2.21 -47.06 -14.96
C GLY A 450 1.78 -46.43 -13.64
N ASN A 451 0.51 -46.62 -13.28
CA ASN A 451 -0.07 -46.30 -11.97
C ASN A 451 0.47 -47.24 -10.88
N ILE A 452 1.07 -46.70 -9.81
CA ILE A 452 1.47 -47.49 -8.63
C ILE A 452 0.60 -47.11 -7.42
N LYS A 453 -0.24 -48.07 -7.01
CA LYS A 453 -0.96 -48.08 -5.72
C LYS A 453 0.01 -48.38 -4.58
N LYS A 454 0.05 -47.53 -3.55
CA LYS A 454 0.78 -47.78 -2.29
C LYS A 454 -0.01 -48.78 -1.42
N LYS A 455 0.60 -49.94 -1.12
CA LYS A 455 0.12 -50.90 -0.12
C LYS A 455 1.00 -50.79 1.13
N ARG A 456 0.34 -50.60 2.28
CA ARG A 456 0.88 -50.51 3.64
C ARG A 456 1.45 -51.89 4.03
N ALA A 457 2.65 -51.94 4.59
CA ALA A 457 3.20 -53.13 5.23
C ALA A 457 3.76 -52.77 6.61
N SER A 458 3.24 -53.48 7.59
CA SER A 458 3.54 -53.50 9.01
C SER A 458 4.87 -54.23 9.31
N LEU A 459 5.58 -53.76 10.33
CA LEU A 459 6.78 -54.39 10.91
C LEU A 459 6.37 -55.43 11.97
N SER A 460 6.97 -56.62 11.89
CA SER A 460 6.97 -57.65 12.94
C SER A 460 8.39 -58.17 13.19
N VAL A 461 8.89 -57.89 14.40
CA VAL A 461 9.49 -58.79 15.42
C VAL A 461 10.62 -59.79 15.08
N ALA A 462 11.71 -59.63 15.86
CA ALA A 462 12.66 -60.56 16.50
C ALA A 462 13.79 -61.28 15.72
N GLU A 463 15.03 -61.11 16.25
CA GLU A 463 15.96 -62.16 16.76
C GLU A 463 17.23 -61.42 17.29
N ALA A 464 17.50 -61.35 18.60
CA ALA A 464 18.14 -62.33 19.48
C ALA A 464 19.63 -62.62 19.19
N VAL A 465 20.54 -61.97 19.93
CA VAL A 465 21.86 -62.53 20.29
C VAL A 465 22.16 -62.20 21.76
N ASN A 466 22.51 -63.25 22.48
CA ASN A 466 22.72 -63.36 23.92
C ASN A 466 24.22 -63.38 24.23
N GLY A 467 24.62 -62.92 25.43
CA GLY A 467 26.00 -63.04 25.91
C GLY A 467 26.19 -62.38 27.27
N GLY A 468 25.95 -63.13 28.35
CA GLY A 468 26.00 -62.66 29.73
C GLY A 468 27.29 -62.99 30.48
N ILE A 469 27.49 -62.29 31.60
CA ILE A 469 28.32 -62.55 32.80
C ILE A 469 27.74 -61.60 33.88
N GLY A 470 27.49 -61.87 35.16
CA GLY A 470 27.61 -63.02 36.05
C GLY A 470 27.22 -62.59 37.49
N VAL A 471 26.73 -63.56 38.28
CA VAL A 471 26.83 -63.73 39.75
C VAL A 471 26.25 -62.69 40.73
N GLY A 472 25.26 -63.13 41.53
CA GLY A 472 25.37 -63.06 43.01
C GLY A 472 24.22 -62.43 43.81
N GLY A 473 23.59 -63.22 44.68
CA GLY A 473 23.10 -62.78 46.01
C GLY A 473 21.60 -62.48 46.16
N GLY A 474 20.92 -63.25 47.01
CA GLY A 474 19.48 -63.19 47.25
C GLY A 474 18.98 -62.07 48.15
N GLY A 475 17.66 -61.94 48.22
CA GLY A 475 16.95 -61.05 49.15
C GLY A 475 15.52 -60.80 48.72
N LEU A 476 14.56 -61.45 49.39
CA LEU A 476 13.14 -61.15 49.30
C LEU A 476 12.91 -59.80 50.00
N MET A 477 12.53 -58.74 49.28
CA MET A 477 11.94 -57.57 49.92
C MET A 477 10.95 -56.86 48.98
N GLN A 478 9.73 -56.77 49.48
CA GLN A 478 8.59 -56.06 48.93
C GLN A 478 8.90 -54.55 48.91
N TYR A 479 8.85 -53.90 47.75
CA TYR A 479 8.93 -52.45 47.65
C TYR A 479 7.86 -51.90 46.70
N PHE A 480 7.16 -50.89 47.22
CA PHE A 480 6.23 -50.02 46.54
C PHE A 480 6.90 -49.35 45.34
N ASP A 481 6.23 -49.38 44.19
CA ASP A 481 6.61 -48.55 43.04
C ASP A 481 6.01 -47.16 43.21
N THR A 482 6.87 -46.22 43.58
CA THR A 482 6.66 -44.78 43.38
C THR A 482 7.62 -44.35 42.28
N SER A 483 7.10 -44.08 41.08
CA SER A 483 7.78 -43.34 40.02
C SER A 483 6.78 -42.44 39.28
N PRO A 484 7.23 -41.29 38.74
CA PRO A 484 6.47 -40.06 38.70
C PRO A 484 5.55 -39.95 37.47
N VAL A 485 4.38 -39.36 37.68
CA VAL A 485 3.47 -38.92 36.61
C VAL A 485 4.14 -37.78 35.83
N THR A 486 4.53 -38.04 34.58
CA THR A 486 4.82 -37.00 33.59
C THR A 486 3.52 -36.30 33.19
N PRO A 487 3.43 -34.96 33.21
CA PRO A 487 2.27 -34.25 32.67
C PRO A 487 2.27 -34.31 31.15
N GLU A 488 1.13 -34.66 30.56
CA GLU A 488 0.91 -34.53 29.12
C GLU A 488 1.05 -33.07 28.65
N PRO A 489 1.54 -32.81 27.43
CA PRO A 489 1.59 -31.47 26.88
C PRO A 489 0.18 -30.95 26.57
N VAL A 490 -0.11 -29.74 27.05
CA VAL A 490 -1.32 -28.98 26.76
C VAL A 490 -1.46 -28.80 25.25
N ARG A 491 -2.45 -29.46 24.64
CA ARG A 491 -2.87 -29.20 23.26
C ARG A 491 -3.40 -27.76 23.18
N THR A 492 -2.71 -26.92 22.43
CA THR A 492 -3.22 -25.62 22.02
C THR A 492 -4.42 -25.80 21.10
N GLU A 493 -5.61 -25.44 21.56
CA GLU A 493 -6.88 -25.47 20.82
C GLU A 493 -6.98 -24.38 19.73
N PHE A 494 -6.01 -24.31 18.83
CA PHE A 494 -6.14 -23.50 17.61
C PHE A 494 -6.94 -24.29 16.56
N GLY A 495 -8.12 -23.77 16.20
CA GLY A 495 -8.96 -24.33 15.14
C GLY A 495 -10.35 -24.82 15.56
N ASN A 496 -10.82 -24.55 16.79
CA ASN A 496 -12.18 -24.88 17.18
C ASN A 496 -13.20 -23.92 16.51
N PRO A 497 -14.04 -24.41 15.56
CA PRO A 497 -14.97 -23.58 14.81
C PRO A 497 -16.05 -22.92 15.68
N ASP A 498 -16.37 -23.49 16.84
CA ASP A 498 -17.41 -22.97 17.74
C ASP A 498 -17.02 -21.67 18.45
N LYS A 499 -15.72 -21.32 18.44
CA LYS A 499 -15.22 -20.06 19.02
C LYS A 499 -15.32 -18.88 18.05
N ILE A 500 -15.26 -19.14 16.74
CA ILE A 500 -15.42 -18.11 15.69
C ILE A 500 -16.89 -17.65 15.64
N ALA A 501 -17.83 -18.60 15.74
CA ALA A 501 -19.26 -18.31 15.79
C ALA A 501 -19.67 -17.44 17.00
N ARG A 502 -18.93 -17.49 18.11
CA ARG A 502 -19.17 -16.64 19.28
C ARG A 502 -18.64 -15.21 19.14
N MET A 503 -17.67 -14.97 18.26
CA MET A 503 -17.12 -13.64 18.01
C MET A 503 -17.79 -12.91 16.85
N PHE A 504 -18.51 -13.62 15.98
CA PHE A 504 -19.21 -13.06 14.82
C PHE A 504 -20.59 -13.73 14.65
N PRO A 505 -21.58 -13.43 15.52
CA PRO A 505 -22.91 -14.05 15.45
C PRO A 505 -23.65 -13.74 14.14
N GLU A 506 -23.26 -12.70 13.40
CA GLU A 506 -23.80 -12.39 12.06
C GLU A 506 -23.30 -13.31 10.93
N LEU A 507 -22.29 -14.16 11.16
CA LEU A 507 -21.79 -15.12 10.17
C LEU A 507 -22.41 -16.52 10.30
N ALA A 508 -23.33 -16.73 11.26
CA ALA A 508 -23.97 -18.03 11.54
C ALA A 508 -25.40 -18.16 10.98
N LEU A 509 -25.74 -17.39 9.94
CA LEU A 509 -27.00 -17.55 9.21
C LEU A 509 -26.74 -17.67 7.69
N GLN A 510 -26.47 -18.91 7.28
CA GLN A 510 -27.00 -19.52 6.05
C GLN A 510 -26.92 -21.04 6.16
#